data_AF-A0A2S5GUK5-F1
#
_entry.id   AF-A0A2S5GUK5-F1
#
_cell.length_a   1.000
_cell.length_b   1.000
_cell.length_c   1.000
_cell.angle_alpha   90.00
_cell.angle_beta   90.00
_cell.angle_gamma   90.00
#
_symmetry.space_group_name_H-M   'P 1'
#
loop_
_entity.id
_entity.type
_entity.pdbx_description
1 polymer ?
#
loop_
_entity_poly.entity_id
_entity_poly.type
_entity_poly.pdbx_seq_one_letter_code
_entity_poly.pdbx_strand_id
1 'polypeptide(L)'
;MSAIKKSIARFANAFVKLLPSAPPPRGNPAQRDGQRNVARDHAAVSSPWRIYRIYARPGHLLMRNEQGRILDLGVMKGEEPNLTYRLFARDLQGKGFATRTLLLDDIARRIEAGEVSTELLDLSDWDQPLGADLDRGTHTDVSMKLGR
;
A
#
# COMPACT_ATOMS: atom_id res chain seq x y z
N MET A 1 -28.51 -6.50 34.79
CA MET A 1 -28.77 -6.73 33.35
C MET A 1 -28.82 -5.40 32.62
N SER A 2 -28.09 -5.35 31.51
CA SER A 2 -28.08 -4.38 30.40
C SER A 2 -27.95 -2.88 30.67
N ALA A 3 -26.75 -2.40 30.37
CA ALA A 3 -26.34 -1.02 30.26
C ALA A 3 -27.01 -0.26 29.11
N ILE A 4 -27.08 1.05 29.32
CA ILE A 4 -27.72 2.09 28.52
C ILE A 4 -27.01 2.21 27.16
N LYS A 5 -27.67 1.76 26.09
CA LYS A 5 -27.34 2.12 24.70
C LYS A 5 -28.28 3.23 24.26
N LYS A 6 -27.74 4.43 24.02
CA LYS A 6 -28.09 5.37 22.93
C LYS A 6 -27.51 6.76 23.20
N SER A 7 -27.09 7.41 22.12
CA SER A 7 -26.83 8.86 21.99
C SER A 7 -25.37 9.34 22.13
N ILE A 8 -24.56 9.08 21.10
CA ILE A 8 -23.47 10.00 20.71
C ILE A 8 -23.66 10.34 19.24
N ALA A 9 -24.64 11.20 18.98
CA ALA A 9 -24.72 11.95 17.74
C ALA A 9 -25.07 13.39 18.16
N ARG A 10 -24.09 14.30 18.02
CA ARG A 10 -24.17 15.79 18.07
C ARG A 10 -23.01 16.44 18.86
N PHE A 11 -21.77 16.17 18.49
CA PHE A 11 -20.63 17.03 18.87
C PHE A 11 -19.75 17.43 17.68
N ALA A 12 -20.30 17.47 16.47
CA ALA A 12 -19.59 17.89 15.26
C ALA A 12 -19.90 19.33 14.82
N ASN A 13 -20.64 20.13 15.61
CA ASN A 13 -21.16 21.43 15.15
C ASN A 13 -20.64 22.66 15.89
N ALA A 14 -19.52 22.55 16.62
CA ALA A 14 -18.95 23.68 17.37
C ALA A 14 -17.53 24.09 16.93
N PHE A 15 -16.98 23.51 15.85
CA PHE A 15 -15.66 23.88 15.29
C PHE A 15 -15.73 24.42 13.85
N VAL A 16 -16.92 24.82 13.37
CA VAL A 16 -17.10 25.43 12.03
C VAL A 16 -17.02 26.97 12.08
N LYS A 17 -17.03 27.58 13.27
CA LYS A 17 -17.21 29.03 13.44
C LYS A 17 -15.92 29.87 13.51
N LEU A 18 -14.78 29.31 13.11
CA LEU A 18 -13.47 29.99 13.17
C LEU A 18 -12.61 29.75 11.92
N LEU A 19 -13.25 29.66 10.75
CA LEU A 19 -12.55 29.72 9.47
C LEU A 19 -12.84 31.08 8.78
N PRO A 20 -11.80 31.78 8.28
CA PRO A 20 -11.98 33.03 7.55
C PRO A 20 -12.76 32.80 6.25
N SER A 21 -13.62 33.77 5.92
CA SER A 21 -14.56 33.74 4.80
C SER A 21 -13.83 33.64 3.45
N ALA A 22 -14.20 32.65 2.63
CA ALA A 22 -13.68 32.49 1.28
C ALA A 22 -14.34 33.51 0.33
N PRO A 23 -13.58 34.17 -0.58
CA PRO A 23 -14.15 35.06 -1.58
C PRO A 23 -14.97 34.30 -2.64
N PRO A 24 -16.01 34.92 -3.23
CA PRO A 24 -16.95 34.25 -4.12
C PRO A 24 -16.34 33.90 -5.49
N PRO A 25 -16.81 32.82 -6.15
CA PRO A 25 -16.30 32.39 -7.44
C PRO A 25 -16.77 33.33 -8.56
N ARG A 26 -15.83 33.87 -9.34
CA ARG A 26 -16.11 34.45 -10.66
C ARG A 26 -16.22 33.31 -11.68
N GLY A 27 -17.31 33.31 -12.44
CA GLY A 27 -17.66 32.27 -13.40
C GLY A 27 -16.70 32.12 -14.59
N ASN A 28 -16.45 30.85 -14.94
CA ASN A 28 -16.32 30.17 -16.25
C ASN A 28 -16.17 30.99 -17.56
N PRO A 29 -15.46 30.46 -18.61
CA PRO A 29 -15.74 29.11 -19.14
C PRO A 29 -14.56 28.26 -19.64
N ALA A 30 -14.86 26.95 -19.72
CA ALA A 30 -14.32 25.90 -20.60
C ALA A 30 -12.92 26.08 -21.25
N GLN A 31 -11.97 25.25 -20.80
CA GLN A 31 -10.97 24.70 -21.72
C GLN A 31 -10.59 23.28 -21.29
N ARG A 32 -11.07 22.29 -22.06
CA ARG A 32 -10.41 21.00 -22.19
C ARG A 32 -9.01 21.28 -22.77
N ASP A 33 -7.97 20.74 -22.15
CA ASP A 33 -6.94 19.97 -22.84
C ASP A 33 -5.84 19.49 -21.87
N GLY A 34 -5.62 18.17 -21.85
CA GLY A 34 -4.29 17.58 -21.84
C GLY A 34 -3.39 17.71 -20.61
N GLN A 35 -3.88 18.08 -19.42
CA GLN A 35 -3.01 18.19 -18.26
C GLN A 35 -2.69 16.80 -17.67
N ARG A 36 -1.60 16.20 -18.17
CA ARG A 36 -0.83 15.15 -17.48
C ARG A 36 -0.81 15.50 -15.99
N ASN A 37 -1.40 14.64 -15.17
CA ASN A 37 -1.26 14.67 -13.73
C ASN A 37 0.23 14.48 -13.40
N VAL A 38 0.98 15.57 -13.38
CA VAL A 38 2.21 15.65 -12.59
C VAL A 38 1.74 15.38 -11.17
N ALA A 39 2.15 14.22 -10.66
CA ALA A 39 1.85 13.79 -9.30
C ALA A 39 2.07 14.98 -8.37
N ARG A 40 1.03 15.39 -7.65
CA ARG A 40 1.14 16.44 -6.65
C ARG A 40 2.18 15.99 -5.64
N ASP A 41 3.36 16.61 -5.67
CA ASP A 41 4.34 16.51 -4.60
C ASP A 41 3.73 17.16 -3.35
N HIS A 42 3.00 16.34 -2.60
CA HIS A 42 2.47 16.69 -1.29
C HIS A 42 3.63 16.72 -0.28
N ALA A 43 4.45 17.77 -0.34
CA ALA A 43 5.55 18.01 0.58
C ALA A 43 5.11 18.40 2.01
N ALA A 44 3.80 18.45 2.30
CA ALA A 44 3.30 19.01 3.55
C ALA A 44 3.29 18.02 4.74
N VAL A 45 3.36 16.71 4.52
CA VAL A 45 3.58 15.70 5.57
C VAL A 45 4.31 14.50 4.93
N SER A 46 5.65 14.54 4.89
CA SER A 46 6.42 13.32 4.64
C SER A 46 6.36 12.45 5.90
N SER A 47 5.33 11.60 5.98
CA SER A 47 5.30 10.55 6.99
C SER A 47 6.58 9.71 6.84
N PRO A 48 7.32 9.43 7.93
CA PRO A 48 8.44 8.51 7.87
C PRO A 48 7.96 7.07 7.60
N TRP A 49 6.66 6.81 7.71
CA TRP A 49 6.05 5.52 7.42
C TRP A 49 5.60 5.44 5.97
N ARG A 50 5.93 4.32 5.35
CA ARG A 50 5.46 3.88 4.03
C ARG A 50 4.56 2.67 4.19
N ILE A 51 3.43 2.69 3.50
CA ILE A 51 2.49 1.58 3.48
C ILE A 51 2.58 0.89 2.12
N TYR A 52 2.73 -0.43 2.15
CA TYR A 52 2.78 -1.29 0.99
C TYR A 52 1.72 -2.38 1.10
N ARG A 53 1.19 -2.82 -0.04
CA ARG A 53 0.40 -4.05 -0.13
C ARG A 53 1.17 -5.09 -0.92
N ILE A 54 1.35 -6.26 -0.34
CA ILE A 54 2.08 -7.38 -0.95
C ILE A 54 1.08 -8.42 -1.42
N TYR A 55 1.21 -8.86 -2.66
CA TYR A 55 0.32 -9.84 -3.28
C TYR A 55 1.08 -11.13 -3.59
N ALA A 56 0.48 -12.28 -3.25
CA ALA A 56 0.95 -13.58 -3.68
C ALA A 56 0.17 -14.03 -4.92
N ARG A 57 0.83 -14.00 -6.08
CA ARG A 57 0.32 -14.53 -7.34
C ARG A 57 1.04 -15.83 -7.69
N PRO A 58 0.43 -16.76 -8.43
CA PRO A 58 1.15 -17.91 -8.96
C PRO A 58 2.41 -17.45 -9.70
N GLY A 59 3.58 -17.90 -9.26
CA GLY A 59 4.88 -17.53 -9.84
C GLY A 59 5.48 -16.20 -9.34
N HIS A 60 4.69 -15.29 -8.78
CA HIS A 60 5.11 -13.89 -8.57
C HIS A 60 4.71 -13.34 -7.20
N LEU A 61 5.58 -12.52 -6.64
CA LEU A 61 5.31 -11.66 -5.51
C LEU A 61 5.34 -10.22 -6.00
N LEU A 62 4.24 -9.51 -5.80
CA LEU A 62 4.08 -8.13 -6.25
C LEU A 62 3.89 -7.22 -5.06
N MET A 63 4.33 -5.97 -5.20
CA MET A 63 4.15 -4.94 -4.18
C MET A 63 3.47 -3.71 -4.78
N ARG A 64 2.36 -3.26 -4.19
CA ARG A 64 1.78 -1.94 -4.48
C ARG A 64 2.28 -0.93 -3.46
N ASN A 65 2.80 0.19 -3.95
CA ASN A 65 3.17 1.32 -3.10
C ASN A 65 2.00 2.32 -2.92
N GLU A 66 2.24 3.35 -2.12
CA GLU A 66 1.27 4.41 -1.80
C GLU A 66 0.78 5.18 -3.04
N GLN A 67 1.59 5.24 -4.09
CA GLN A 67 1.25 5.87 -5.37
C GLN A 67 0.44 4.94 -6.29
N GLY A 68 0.16 3.70 -5.85
CA GLY A 68 -0.53 2.70 -6.64
C GLY A 68 0.32 2.01 -7.69
N ARG A 69 1.63 2.30 -7.76
CA ARG A 69 2.57 1.60 -8.65
C ARG A 69 2.76 0.17 -8.16
N ILE A 70 2.91 -0.73 -9.11
CA ILE A 70 3.09 -2.15 -8.87
C ILE A 70 4.53 -2.48 -9.19
N LEU A 71 5.22 -3.03 -8.20
CA LEU A 71 6.63 -3.34 -8.22
C LEU A 71 6.82 -4.85 -8.17
N ASP A 72 7.83 -5.33 -8.85
CA ASP A 72 8.21 -6.73 -8.83
C ASP A 72 9.04 -7.02 -7.58
N LEU A 73 8.41 -7.64 -6.59
CA LEU A 73 9.03 -7.91 -5.29
C LEU A 73 9.88 -9.20 -5.34
N GLY A 74 9.49 -10.17 -6.16
CA GLY A 74 10.15 -11.46 -6.21
C GLY A 74 9.29 -12.56 -6.82
N VAL A 75 9.71 -13.79 -6.56
CA VAL A 75 9.06 -14.99 -7.09
C VAL A 75 8.60 -15.91 -5.98
N MET A 76 7.46 -16.55 -6.21
CA MET A 76 6.93 -17.63 -5.38
C MET A 76 6.90 -18.91 -6.20
N LYS A 77 7.41 -20.01 -5.63
CA LYS A 77 7.48 -21.32 -6.28
C LYS A 77 6.89 -22.41 -5.39
N GLY A 78 6.49 -23.51 -6.03
CA GLY A 78 5.85 -24.64 -5.38
C GLY A 78 4.33 -24.52 -5.35
N GLU A 79 3.71 -25.49 -4.70
CA GLU A 79 2.27 -25.55 -4.47
C GLU A 79 2.01 -25.74 -2.99
N GLU A 80 0.83 -25.37 -2.51
CA GLU A 80 0.45 -25.63 -1.11
C GLU A 80 0.39 -27.15 -0.88
N PRO A 81 1.01 -27.70 0.19
CA PRO A 81 1.55 -27.02 1.37
C PRO A 81 3.08 -26.81 1.40
N ASN A 82 3.75 -26.79 0.25
CA ASN A 82 5.21 -26.65 0.13
C ASN A 82 5.58 -25.43 -0.72
N LEU A 83 5.17 -24.25 -0.28
CA LEU A 83 5.53 -22.99 -0.94
C LEU A 83 6.92 -22.51 -0.52
N THR A 84 7.56 -21.81 -1.44
CA THR A 84 8.86 -21.15 -1.27
C THR A 84 8.81 -19.78 -1.92
N TYR A 85 9.64 -18.85 -1.45
CA TYR A 85 9.81 -17.56 -2.10
C TYR A 85 11.27 -17.15 -2.18
N ARG A 86 11.54 -16.24 -3.09
CA ARG A 86 12.78 -15.48 -3.22
C ARG A 86 12.44 -14.03 -3.55
N LEU A 87 12.82 -13.10 -2.70
CA LEU A 87 12.70 -11.66 -2.92
C LEU A 87 13.90 -11.18 -3.73
N PHE A 88 13.68 -10.24 -4.64
CA PHE A 88 14.80 -9.60 -5.35
C PHE A 88 15.59 -8.67 -4.45
N ALA A 89 14.95 -8.13 -3.41
CA ALA A 89 15.62 -7.42 -2.34
C ALA A 89 16.50 -8.38 -1.50
N ARG A 90 17.82 -8.16 -1.54
CA ARG A 90 18.85 -8.91 -0.79
C ARG A 90 18.86 -10.42 -0.97
N ASP A 91 18.24 -10.92 -2.03
CA ASP A 91 18.12 -12.34 -2.29
C ASP A 91 17.46 -13.13 -1.13
N LEU A 92 16.60 -12.48 -0.35
CA LEU A 92 15.97 -13.11 0.80
C LEU A 92 15.07 -14.26 0.34
N GLN A 93 15.21 -15.40 1.02
CA GLN A 93 14.45 -16.60 0.68
C GLN A 93 13.78 -17.22 1.91
N GLY A 94 12.67 -17.89 1.64
CA GLY A 94 11.94 -18.69 2.62
C GLY A 94 11.40 -19.96 1.98
N LYS A 95 11.21 -21.02 2.78
CA LYS A 95 10.77 -22.32 2.30
C LYS A 95 9.89 -23.04 3.30
N GLY A 96 9.02 -23.92 2.80
CA GLY A 96 8.20 -24.82 3.63
C GLY A 96 6.92 -24.20 4.15
N PHE A 97 6.33 -23.24 3.42
CA PHE A 97 5.09 -22.59 3.84
C PHE A 97 3.88 -23.39 3.38
N ALA A 98 2.99 -23.69 4.34
CA ALA A 98 1.78 -24.47 4.08
C ALA A 98 0.73 -23.72 3.26
N THR A 99 0.68 -22.39 3.37
CA THR A 99 -0.29 -21.55 2.66
C THR A 99 0.36 -20.26 2.18
N ARG A 100 -0.22 -19.63 1.14
CA ARG A 100 0.20 -18.31 0.68
C ARG A 100 0.16 -17.25 1.79
N THR A 101 -0.80 -17.34 2.69
CA THR A 101 -0.90 -16.41 3.83
C THR A 101 0.29 -16.52 4.76
N LEU A 102 0.69 -17.74 5.16
CA LEU A 102 1.87 -17.93 6.04
C LEU A 102 3.17 -17.46 5.37
N LEU A 103 3.26 -17.62 4.05
CA LEU A 103 4.37 -17.10 3.26
C LEU A 103 4.41 -15.57 3.29
N LEU A 104 3.25 -14.92 3.08
CA LEU A 104 3.13 -13.47 3.12
C LEU A 104 3.39 -12.90 4.52
N ASP A 105 2.95 -13.59 5.57
CA ASP A 105 3.20 -13.20 6.96
C ASP A 105 4.70 -13.21 7.28
N ASP A 106 5.47 -14.20 6.77
CA ASP A 106 6.92 -14.21 6.93
C ASP A 106 7.59 -13.04 6.19
N ILE A 107 7.16 -12.75 4.97
CA ILE A 107 7.66 -11.61 4.18
C ILE A 107 7.36 -10.30 4.90
N ALA A 108 6.11 -10.10 5.36
CA ALA A 108 5.70 -8.92 6.09
C ALA A 108 6.57 -8.71 7.34
N ARG A 109 6.72 -9.76 8.16
CA ARG A 109 7.55 -9.73 9.37
C ARG A 109 9.00 -9.31 9.08
N ARG A 110 9.61 -9.79 7.99
CA ARG A 110 11.00 -9.44 7.62
C ARG A 110 11.13 -8.02 7.12
N ILE A 111 10.14 -7.53 6.36
CA ILE A 111 10.11 -6.13 5.91
C ILE A 111 9.93 -5.19 7.10
N GLU A 112 9.03 -5.52 8.03
CA GLU A 112 8.81 -4.73 9.25
C GLU A 112 10.02 -4.76 10.20
N ALA A 113 10.76 -5.86 10.23
CA ALA A 113 12.04 -5.96 10.92
C ALA A 113 13.16 -5.13 10.27
N GLY A 114 12.92 -4.59 9.07
CA GLY A 114 13.84 -3.73 8.35
C GLY A 114 14.93 -4.49 7.59
N GLU A 115 14.74 -5.79 7.31
CA GLU A 115 15.78 -6.60 6.65
C GLU A 115 16.09 -6.14 5.22
N VAL A 116 15.14 -5.48 4.54
CA VAL A 116 15.18 -5.08 3.12
C VAL A 116 14.73 -3.65 2.84
N SER A 117 14.69 -2.77 3.84
CA SER A 117 14.02 -1.46 3.70
C SER A 117 14.56 -0.56 2.58
N THR A 118 15.88 -0.56 2.35
CA THR A 118 16.50 0.27 1.32
C THR A 118 16.26 -0.32 -0.06
N GLU A 119 16.40 -1.64 -0.20
CA GLU A 119 16.29 -2.35 -1.47
C GLU A 119 14.85 -2.36 -2.01
N LEU A 120 13.85 -2.24 -1.14
CA LEU A 120 12.46 -2.07 -1.55
C LEU A 120 12.21 -0.77 -2.33
N LEU A 121 13.05 0.25 -2.15
CA LEU A 121 12.94 1.52 -2.89
C LEU A 121 13.42 1.41 -4.34
N ASP A 122 14.29 0.44 -4.61
CA ASP A 122 14.94 0.22 -5.91
C ASP A 122 14.31 -0.92 -6.71
N LEU A 123 13.12 -1.39 -6.30
CA LEU A 123 12.40 -2.43 -7.05
C LEU A 123 11.96 -1.93 -8.42
N SER A 124 12.08 -2.80 -9.42
CA SER A 124 11.60 -2.56 -10.77
C SER A 124 10.07 -2.49 -10.82
N ASP A 125 9.56 -1.64 -11.71
CA ASP A 125 8.13 -1.65 -12.03
C ASP A 125 7.73 -2.98 -12.69
N TRP A 126 6.52 -3.45 -12.35
CA TRP A 126 5.89 -4.56 -13.03
C TRP A 126 5.26 -4.09 -14.34
N ASP A 127 5.75 -4.60 -15.47
CA ASP A 127 5.35 -4.18 -16.82
C ASP A 127 4.24 -5.03 -17.45
N GLN A 128 3.94 -6.19 -16.87
CA GLN A 128 2.95 -7.13 -17.42
C GLN A 128 1.52 -6.75 -17.02
N PRO A 129 0.53 -7.02 -17.89
CA PRO A 129 -0.86 -6.73 -17.57
C PRO A 129 -1.32 -7.51 -16.35
N LEU A 130 -1.76 -6.77 -15.33
CA LEU A 130 -2.44 -7.36 -14.19
C LEU A 130 -3.84 -7.78 -14.63
N GLY A 131 -4.14 -9.08 -14.53
CA GLY A 131 -5.48 -9.59 -14.80
C GLY A 131 -6.57 -8.89 -13.96
N ALA A 132 -7.83 -9.09 -14.32
CA ALA A 132 -8.97 -8.42 -13.70
C ALA A 132 -8.95 -8.56 -12.17
N ASP A 133 -8.58 -7.47 -11.50
CA ASP A 133 -8.54 -7.25 -10.05
C ASP A 133 -7.41 -7.97 -9.27
N LEU A 134 -6.30 -7.25 -9.04
CA LEU A 134 -5.20 -7.69 -8.19
C LEU A 134 -5.62 -7.80 -6.71
N ASP A 135 -6.57 -6.98 -6.27
CA ASP A 135 -6.99 -6.91 -4.86
C ASP A 135 -7.92 -8.07 -4.45
N ARG A 136 -8.37 -8.89 -5.41
CA ARG A 136 -9.07 -10.16 -5.14
C ARG A 136 -8.13 -11.30 -4.75
N GLY A 137 -6.83 -11.17 -5.01
CA GLY A 137 -5.84 -12.18 -4.66
C GLY A 137 -5.48 -12.19 -3.18
N THR A 138 -4.73 -13.21 -2.75
CA THR A 138 -4.13 -13.25 -1.41
C THR A 138 -3.13 -12.11 -1.28
N HIS A 139 -3.33 -11.26 -0.28
CA HIS A 139 -2.49 -10.11 -0.02
C HIS A 139 -2.32 -9.86 1.49
N THR A 140 -1.29 -9.09 1.83
CA THR A 140 -1.06 -8.55 3.17
C THR A 140 -0.58 -7.12 3.08
N ASP A 141 -0.93 -6.30 4.06
CA ASP A 141 -0.51 -4.91 4.15
C ASP A 141 0.65 -4.78 5.13
N VAL A 142 1.68 -4.02 4.74
CA VAL A 142 2.92 -3.89 5.50
C VAL A 142 3.25 -2.42 5.68
N SER A 143 3.63 -2.06 6.91
CA SER A 143 4.09 -0.71 7.23
C SER A 143 5.59 -0.71 7.50
N MET A 144 6.31 0.18 6.83
CA MET A 144 7.75 0.29 6.96
C MET A 144 8.13 1.70 7.33
N LYS A 145 8.99 1.86 8.34
CA LYS A 145 9.56 3.16 8.68
C LYS A 145 10.83 3.37 7.87
N LEU A 146 10.87 4.42 7.05
CA LEU A 146 12.11 4.88 6.42
C LEU A 146 13.06 5.36 7.51
N GLY A 147 14.27 4.77 7.53
CA GLY A 147 15.37 5.24 8.37
C GLY A 147 15.67 6.72 8.08
N ARG A 148 16.07 7.46 9.12
CA ARG A 148 16.66 8.79 8.94
C ARG A 148 18.11 8.67 8.52
#